data_AF-A0A2N3T335-F1
#
_entry.id   AF-A0A2N3T335-F1
#
_cell.length_a   1.000
_cell.length_b   1.000
_cell.length_c   1.000
_cell.angle_alpha   90.00
_cell.angle_beta   90.00
_cell.angle_gamma   90.00
#
_symmetry.space_group_name_H-M   'P 1'
#
loop_
_entity.id
_entity.type
_entity.pdbx_description
1 polymer ?
#
loop_
_entity_poly.entity_id
_entity_poly.type
_entity_poly.pdbx_seq_one_letter_code
_entity_poly.pdbx_strand_id
1 'polypeptide(L)'
;MKYFTGIFSRIEYHYHKGLRLLLLKNFVHYIQNWVKLDNLRIKFTDTKPTLKKVYVKQNSIKYFCLLIIVFTGSCTDESFLIDEVPNSDIIDDFGTNWPLKHNAYSWDGSWEPTTNDFPLDGLYDEIYFDGHTVEGEASPILPPGKWDWNITSLLANWRGFSNSVGNFDLLVDFSNQEFGWRLNRNIITGVDVTSHLELFYGSPGTDIIDLGLQGSFSSAGNPIYGDPANFGDGPDMLRFRHSHSATVRTGSSATGHQHDNDLVIIGSAEVLNPGVYDIITTSIHTGPGNDLIFVNNWERAAVDAGNGNDGRTDTLDTYDGTDIVVIGGNARDFRVFGGNGGDLFVWHVDEVNQQPNTWLGPNFFGGGAWGNALWSDTGVDRLILGIPSTTRIVTSPGDAEQGTLLVMIGHNYETVIDDPTVHDEAARYYITAPPGPDGQKTITLQYKSISGHVNTAYFYITDIEELQIGIGNDAKVFQLDDVEGTATLNPTIDAITNIPSRSRFTILMDSFLK
;
A
#
# COMPACT_ATOMS: atom_id res chain seq x y z
N MET A 1 16.83 -20.55 37.32
CA MET A 1 16.90 -22.04 37.29
C MET A 1 18.32 -22.43 36.86
N LYS A 2 18.89 -23.48 37.48
CA LYS A 2 20.32 -23.85 37.51
C LYS A 2 20.65 -24.89 36.41
N TYR A 3 21.89 -24.81 35.88
CA TYR A 3 22.69 -25.82 35.16
C TYR A 3 22.22 -26.40 33.82
N PHE A 4 23.04 -26.21 32.76
CA PHE A 4 23.69 -27.30 32.02
C PHE A 4 24.95 -26.78 31.30
N THR A 5 26.12 -27.10 31.85
CA THR A 5 27.43 -27.05 31.17
C THR A 5 27.74 -28.45 30.65
N GLY A 6 27.92 -28.60 29.34
CA GLY A 6 28.26 -29.86 28.67
C GLY A 6 29.37 -29.66 27.64
N ILE A 7 30.45 -30.40 27.84
CA ILE A 7 31.73 -30.39 27.13
C ILE A 7 31.56 -30.82 25.65
N PHE A 8 32.00 -30.01 24.70
CA PHE A 8 32.42 -30.51 23.38
C PHE A 8 33.94 -30.67 23.37
N SER A 9 34.38 -31.92 23.50
CA SER A 9 35.75 -32.33 23.27
C SER A 9 36.12 -32.11 21.81
N ARG A 10 37.26 -31.45 21.62
CA ARG A 10 38.00 -31.24 20.37
C ARG A 10 38.15 -32.58 19.60
N ILE A 11 37.42 -32.73 18.49
CA ILE A 11 37.68 -33.81 17.53
C ILE A 11 38.61 -33.26 16.45
N GLU A 12 39.90 -33.56 16.55
CA GLU A 12 40.86 -33.28 15.48
C GLU A 12 40.69 -34.31 14.35
N TYR A 13 39.94 -33.94 13.32
CA TYR A 13 39.89 -34.70 12.07
C TYR A 13 41.08 -34.33 11.18
N HIS A 14 42.08 -35.21 11.10
CA HIS A 14 43.12 -35.14 10.07
C HIS A 14 42.56 -35.62 8.72
N TYR A 15 42.17 -34.69 7.85
CA TYR A 15 41.85 -34.98 6.44
C TYR A 15 42.92 -34.45 5.47
N HIS A 16 43.33 -35.30 4.54
CA HIS A 16 44.31 -35.02 3.48
C HIS A 16 43.87 -33.89 2.53
N LYS A 17 44.79 -32.95 2.23
CA LYS A 17 44.60 -31.78 1.34
C LYS A 17 43.95 -32.07 -0.02
N GLY A 18 44.15 -33.26 -0.58
CA GLY A 18 43.59 -33.64 -1.90
C GLY A 18 42.07 -33.84 -1.90
N LEU A 19 41.48 -34.31 -0.79
CA LEU A 19 40.05 -34.60 -0.69
C LEU A 19 39.21 -33.30 -0.60
N ARG A 20 39.77 -32.27 0.05
CA ARG A 20 39.13 -30.93 0.15
C ARG A 20 38.92 -30.31 -1.21
N LEU A 21 39.92 -30.35 -2.11
CA LEU A 21 39.82 -29.68 -3.40
C LEU A 21 38.79 -30.34 -4.34
N LEU A 22 38.66 -31.68 -4.27
CA LEU A 22 37.73 -32.45 -5.09
C LEU A 22 36.28 -32.25 -4.65
N LEU A 23 36.01 -32.29 -3.33
CA LEU A 23 34.69 -31.99 -2.77
C LEU A 23 34.28 -30.54 -3.04
N LEU A 24 35.24 -29.59 -3.00
CA LEU A 24 34.98 -28.19 -3.28
C LEU A 24 34.56 -27.93 -4.74
N LYS A 25 35.24 -28.57 -5.71
CA LYS A 25 34.89 -28.44 -7.13
C LYS A 25 33.50 -29.00 -7.42
N ASN A 26 33.15 -30.14 -6.82
CA ASN A 26 31.84 -30.75 -7.00
C ASN A 26 30.72 -29.94 -6.32
N PHE A 27 30.99 -29.34 -5.16
CA PHE A 27 30.02 -28.50 -4.45
C PHE A 27 29.77 -27.15 -5.15
N VAL A 28 30.82 -26.50 -5.66
CA VAL A 28 30.68 -25.26 -6.47
C VAL A 28 29.91 -25.55 -7.75
N HIS A 29 30.20 -26.67 -8.42
CA HIS A 29 29.44 -27.10 -9.60
C HIS A 29 27.97 -27.36 -9.27
N TYR A 30 27.68 -27.97 -8.11
CA TYR A 30 26.32 -28.21 -7.64
C TYR A 30 25.55 -26.90 -7.42
N ILE A 31 26.14 -25.91 -6.70
CA ILE A 31 25.49 -24.62 -6.45
C ILE A 31 25.30 -23.80 -7.72
N GLN A 32 26.28 -23.79 -8.64
CA GLN A 32 26.16 -23.08 -9.92
C GLN A 32 24.98 -23.61 -10.75
N ASN A 33 24.78 -24.94 -10.76
CA ASN A 33 23.68 -25.57 -11.48
C ASN A 33 22.33 -25.39 -10.78
N TRP A 34 22.29 -25.29 -9.44
CA TRP A 34 21.05 -25.17 -8.67
C TRP A 34 20.50 -23.74 -8.59
N VAL A 35 21.37 -22.72 -8.58
CA VAL A 35 20.98 -21.31 -8.33
C VAL A 35 21.01 -20.45 -9.61
N LYS A 36 21.36 -21.01 -10.78
CA LYS A 36 21.54 -20.26 -12.05
C LYS A 36 22.36 -18.97 -11.87
N LEU A 37 23.49 -19.07 -11.18
CA LEU A 37 24.39 -17.93 -10.94
C LEU A 37 25.35 -17.79 -12.14
N ASP A 38 24.92 -17.09 -13.18
CA ASP A 38 25.67 -17.00 -14.46
C ASP A 38 27.01 -16.23 -14.37
N ASN A 39 27.34 -15.60 -13.23
CA ASN A 39 28.50 -14.70 -13.11
C ASN A 39 29.45 -14.96 -11.93
N LEU A 40 29.37 -16.11 -11.24
CA LEU A 40 30.28 -16.40 -10.13
C LEU A 40 31.64 -16.93 -10.63
N ARG A 41 32.69 -16.09 -10.60
CA ARG A 41 34.08 -16.49 -10.87
C ARG A 41 34.90 -16.64 -9.59
N ILE A 42 35.18 -17.87 -9.16
CA ILE A 42 36.07 -18.15 -8.03
C ILE A 42 37.46 -18.54 -8.57
N LYS A 43 38.49 -17.78 -8.21
CA LYS A 43 39.89 -18.07 -8.57
C LYS A 43 40.60 -18.70 -7.38
N PHE A 44 41.09 -19.93 -7.54
CA PHE A 44 41.90 -20.61 -6.54
C PHE A 44 43.39 -20.37 -6.83
N THR A 45 44.15 -19.97 -5.81
CA THR A 45 45.61 -19.93 -5.83
C THR A 45 46.16 -20.86 -4.75
N ASP A 46 47.27 -21.55 -5.04
CA ASP A 46 47.81 -22.66 -4.23
C ASP A 46 48.32 -22.26 -2.84
N THR A 47 48.32 -20.97 -2.51
CA THR A 47 48.72 -20.46 -1.19
C THR A 47 47.62 -19.56 -0.62
N LYS A 48 46.73 -20.16 0.18
CA LYS A 48 45.57 -19.57 0.87
C LYS A 48 44.45 -19.06 -0.07
N PRO A 49 43.19 -19.51 0.11
CA PRO A 49 42.07 -18.91 -0.61
C PRO A 49 41.82 -17.51 -0.07
N THR A 50 42.04 -16.49 -0.89
CA THR A 50 41.57 -15.12 -0.64
C THR A 50 40.36 -14.85 -1.52
N LEU A 51 39.17 -14.69 -0.92
CA LEU A 51 38.01 -14.12 -1.62
C LEU A 51 38.29 -12.63 -1.85
N LYS A 52 38.35 -12.18 -3.11
CA LYS A 52 38.70 -10.78 -3.43
C LYS A 52 37.53 -9.86 -3.79
N LYS A 53 36.31 -10.38 -3.95
CA LYS A 53 35.01 -9.67 -3.98
C LYS A 53 33.96 -10.64 -4.52
N VAL A 54 32.77 -10.66 -3.92
CA VAL A 54 31.61 -11.41 -4.43
C VAL A 54 30.43 -10.45 -4.46
N TYR A 55 29.79 -10.34 -5.62
CA TYR A 55 28.53 -9.61 -5.77
C TYR A 55 27.41 -10.65 -5.72
N VAL A 56 26.48 -10.50 -4.77
CA VAL A 56 25.38 -11.45 -4.54
C VAL A 56 24.07 -10.68 -4.69
N LYS A 57 23.12 -11.19 -5.49
CA LYS A 57 21.75 -10.67 -5.54
C LYS A 57 21.02 -10.98 -4.22
N GLN A 58 20.17 -10.06 -3.78
CA GLN A 58 19.55 -10.00 -2.44
C GLN A 58 18.93 -11.31 -1.95
N ASN A 59 18.32 -12.12 -2.84
CA ASN A 59 17.68 -13.39 -2.49
C ASN A 59 18.65 -14.57 -2.22
N SER A 60 19.97 -14.37 -2.32
CA SER A 60 20.98 -15.43 -2.15
C SER A 60 21.82 -15.30 -0.86
N ILE A 61 21.51 -14.33 0.01
CA ILE A 61 22.28 -14.03 1.24
C ILE A 61 22.25 -15.19 2.25
N LYS A 62 21.10 -15.89 2.42
CA LYS A 62 20.99 -17.04 3.33
C LYS A 62 21.95 -18.18 2.95
N TYR A 63 22.17 -18.40 1.65
CA TYR A 63 23.08 -19.43 1.15
C TYR A 63 24.56 -19.01 1.27
N PHE A 64 24.84 -17.70 1.28
CA PHE A 64 26.17 -17.16 1.48
C PHE A 64 26.65 -17.35 2.94
N CYS A 65 25.76 -17.19 3.93
CA CYS A 65 26.09 -17.48 5.34
C CYS A 65 26.39 -18.99 5.55
N LEU A 66 25.61 -19.88 4.92
CA LEU A 66 25.89 -21.32 4.96
C LEU A 66 27.25 -21.66 4.34
N LEU A 67 27.63 -20.95 3.26
CA LEU A 67 28.95 -21.06 2.64
C LEU A 67 30.06 -20.64 3.61
N ILE A 68 29.92 -19.57 4.38
CA ILE A 68 30.97 -19.11 5.31
C ILE A 68 31.16 -20.10 6.48
N ILE A 69 30.07 -20.67 7.01
CA ILE A 69 30.10 -21.62 8.13
C ILE A 69 30.87 -22.91 7.74
N VAL A 70 30.66 -23.41 6.51
CA VAL A 70 31.37 -24.59 5.99
C VAL A 70 32.88 -24.34 5.82
N PHE A 71 33.29 -23.10 5.56
CA PHE A 71 34.68 -22.76 5.24
C PHE A 71 35.53 -22.37 6.46
N THR A 72 34.92 -21.83 7.53
CA THR A 72 35.66 -21.23 8.66
C THR A 72 35.58 -22.01 9.96
N GLY A 73 34.62 -22.92 10.13
CA GLY A 73 34.56 -23.81 11.30
C GLY A 73 34.14 -23.15 12.62
N SER A 74 34.00 -21.82 12.68
CA SER A 74 33.38 -21.07 13.77
C SER A 74 33.09 -19.63 13.32
N CYS A 75 31.94 -19.10 13.72
CA CYS A 75 31.62 -17.67 13.66
C CYS A 75 31.65 -17.11 15.08
N THR A 76 32.85 -16.96 15.65
CA THR A 76 33.01 -16.29 16.94
C THR A 76 34.28 -15.44 16.91
N ASP A 77 34.04 -14.16 17.11
CA ASP A 77 34.94 -13.05 17.45
C ASP A 77 35.76 -12.35 16.34
N GLU A 78 35.60 -11.02 16.40
CA GLU A 78 36.26 -9.92 15.69
C GLU A 78 35.74 -9.56 14.29
N SER A 79 34.70 -8.70 14.31
CA SER A 79 34.42 -7.64 13.33
C SER A 79 34.52 -8.02 11.85
N PHE A 80 33.59 -8.85 11.39
CA PHE A 80 32.99 -8.56 10.09
C PHE A 80 31.93 -7.49 10.34
N LEU A 81 32.35 -6.23 10.31
CA LEU A 81 31.46 -5.17 9.85
C LEU A 81 31.04 -5.61 8.45
N ILE A 82 29.85 -6.19 8.34
CA ILE A 82 29.05 -5.92 7.17
C ILE A 82 28.89 -4.41 7.29
N ASP A 83 29.74 -3.65 6.57
CA ASP A 83 29.41 -2.27 6.26
C ASP A 83 27.97 -2.35 5.82
N GLU A 84 27.07 -1.73 6.60
CA GLU A 84 25.73 -1.44 6.15
C GLU A 84 25.89 -1.04 4.69
N VAL A 85 25.24 -1.79 3.79
CA VAL A 85 25.11 -1.30 2.42
C VAL A 85 24.64 0.12 2.61
N PRO A 86 25.40 1.14 2.15
CA PRO A 86 25.05 2.50 2.45
C PRO A 86 23.58 2.67 2.05
N ASN A 87 22.74 3.09 2.99
CA ASN A 87 21.39 3.57 2.73
C ASN A 87 21.43 4.87 1.87
N SER A 88 22.48 5.06 1.06
CA SER A 88 22.86 6.32 0.44
C SER A 88 22.52 6.40 -1.06
N ASP A 89 21.68 5.51 -1.58
CA ASP A 89 21.10 5.66 -2.93
C ASP A 89 19.56 5.69 -2.90
N ILE A 90 18.94 5.93 -1.73
CA ILE A 90 17.52 6.31 -1.64
C ILE A 90 17.45 7.83 -1.82
N ILE A 91 17.77 8.30 -3.02
CA ILE A 91 17.37 9.64 -3.44
C ILE A 91 16.05 9.44 -4.16
N ASP A 92 15.00 9.45 -3.36
CA ASP A 92 13.61 9.46 -3.79
C ASP A 92 13.26 10.88 -4.22
N ASP A 93 13.60 11.22 -5.44
CA ASP A 93 13.01 12.39 -6.07
C ASP A 93 11.77 11.94 -6.84
N PHE A 94 10.65 11.88 -6.12
CA PHE A 94 9.29 11.71 -6.68
C PHE A 94 8.75 13.02 -7.27
N GLY A 95 9.57 14.08 -7.31
CA GLY A 95 9.12 15.45 -7.57
C GLY A 95 8.46 16.11 -6.34
N THR A 96 8.19 15.35 -5.27
CA THR A 96 7.40 15.78 -4.09
C THR A 96 8.18 15.75 -2.76
N ASN A 97 9.45 15.30 -2.74
CA ASN A 97 10.22 15.02 -1.50
C ASN A 97 9.55 14.04 -0.51
N TRP A 98 8.53 13.28 -0.94
CA TRP A 98 7.74 12.38 -0.10
C TRP A 98 7.59 10.99 -0.75
N PRO A 99 7.61 9.87 0.00
CA PRO A 99 7.75 9.79 1.46
C PRO A 99 9.17 10.08 1.98
N LEU A 100 9.26 10.59 3.21
CA LEU A 100 10.56 10.78 3.87
C LEU A 100 11.13 9.43 4.34
N LYS A 101 12.26 9.49 5.03
CA LYS A 101 12.84 8.31 5.64
C LYS A 101 12.01 7.91 6.86
N HIS A 102 11.46 6.69 6.82
CA HIS A 102 10.79 6.06 7.96
C HIS A 102 11.56 6.18 9.29
N ASN A 103 10.81 6.28 10.38
CA ASN A 103 11.34 6.30 11.75
C ASN A 103 10.62 5.24 12.61
N ALA A 104 10.68 5.35 13.94
CA ALA A 104 10.01 4.39 14.82
C ALA A 104 8.48 4.52 14.81
N TYR A 105 7.97 5.74 14.60
CA TYR A 105 6.57 6.12 14.81
C TYR A 105 5.79 6.29 13.50
N SER A 106 6.44 6.45 12.34
CA SER A 106 5.72 6.43 11.07
C SER A 106 6.53 5.84 9.93
N TRP A 107 5.82 5.22 8.99
CA TRP A 107 6.40 4.54 7.83
C TRP A 107 7.04 5.51 6.84
N ASP A 108 6.67 6.79 6.89
CA ASP A 108 7.18 7.84 6.03
C ASP A 108 8.06 8.86 6.79
N GLY A 109 8.20 8.74 8.11
CA GLY A 109 8.97 9.67 8.94
C GLY A 109 8.30 11.02 9.25
N SER A 110 7.04 11.22 8.89
CA SER A 110 6.27 12.45 9.15
C SER A 110 5.96 12.71 10.63
N TRP A 111 5.94 11.67 11.48
CA TRP A 111 5.60 11.80 12.89
C TRP A 111 6.80 11.56 13.81
N GLU A 112 7.09 12.54 14.66
CA GLU A 112 8.16 12.50 15.67
C GLU A 112 7.64 13.02 17.02
N PRO A 113 6.89 12.21 17.80
CA PRO A 113 6.41 12.61 19.10
C PRO A 113 7.56 12.89 20.07
N THR A 114 7.36 13.87 20.94
CA THR A 114 8.29 14.24 22.01
C THR A 114 7.96 13.48 23.28
N THR A 115 8.88 13.48 24.25
CA THR A 115 8.66 12.83 25.55
C THR A 115 7.46 13.38 26.33
N ASN A 116 6.97 14.58 25.99
CA ASN A 116 5.81 15.18 26.65
C ASN A 116 4.48 14.66 26.09
N ASP A 117 4.52 13.99 24.94
CA ASP A 117 3.33 13.42 24.30
C ASP A 117 2.98 12.05 24.91
N PHE A 118 3.86 11.46 25.72
CA PHE A 118 3.68 10.14 26.33
C PHE A 118 3.20 10.19 27.79
N PRO A 119 2.31 9.26 28.21
CA PRO A 119 1.63 8.28 27.36
C PRO A 119 0.63 8.97 26.42
N LEU A 120 0.51 8.46 25.19
CA LEU A 120 -0.42 9.01 24.21
C LEU A 120 -1.84 8.87 24.75
N ASP A 121 -2.58 9.99 24.78
CA ASP A 121 -3.98 9.98 25.16
C ASP A 121 -4.77 9.11 24.17
N GLY A 122 -5.73 8.32 24.64
CA GLY A 122 -6.50 7.41 23.78
C GLY A 122 -5.75 6.18 23.23
N LEU A 123 -4.49 5.92 23.63
CA LEU A 123 -3.76 4.73 23.18
C LEU A 123 -4.37 3.40 23.66
N TYR A 124 -5.09 3.41 24.79
CA TYR A 124 -5.59 2.19 25.43
C TYR A 124 -7.12 2.16 25.52
N ASP A 125 -7.67 0.95 25.60
CA ASP A 125 -9.07 0.72 25.94
C ASP A 125 -9.47 1.33 27.29
N GLU A 126 -10.64 1.94 27.38
CA GLU A 126 -11.10 2.59 28.63
C GLU A 126 -11.25 1.62 29.81
N ILE A 127 -11.53 0.33 29.55
CA ILE A 127 -11.76 -0.67 30.59
C ILE A 127 -10.50 -1.52 30.79
N TYR A 128 -9.92 -2.03 29.70
CA TYR A 128 -8.85 -3.01 29.72
C TYR A 128 -7.45 -2.39 29.48
N PHE A 129 -7.20 -1.17 29.96
CA PHE A 129 -5.91 -0.48 29.79
C PHE A 129 -4.77 -0.94 30.72
N ASP A 130 -5.07 -1.54 31.88
CA ASP A 130 -4.09 -1.72 32.96
C ASP A 130 -3.80 -3.18 33.34
N GLY A 131 -4.43 -4.14 32.67
CA GLY A 131 -4.26 -5.56 33.00
C GLY A 131 -4.85 -5.94 34.36
N HIS A 132 -5.87 -5.22 34.84
CA HIS A 132 -6.54 -5.52 36.10
C HIS A 132 -7.13 -6.95 36.13
N THR A 133 -7.46 -7.42 37.33
CA THR A 133 -7.94 -8.79 37.51
C THR A 133 -9.39 -8.97 37.07
N VAL A 134 -9.61 -9.89 36.15
CA VAL A 134 -10.89 -10.32 35.58
C VAL A 134 -11.05 -11.81 35.83
N GLU A 135 -12.11 -12.21 36.52
CA GLU A 135 -12.38 -13.63 36.88
C GLU A 135 -11.23 -14.34 37.63
N GLY A 136 -10.35 -13.58 38.29
CA GLY A 136 -9.21 -14.12 39.06
C GLY A 136 -7.89 -14.18 38.29
N GLU A 137 -7.87 -13.80 37.01
CA GLU A 137 -6.68 -13.71 36.16
C GLU A 137 -6.46 -12.25 35.71
N ALA A 138 -5.22 -11.86 35.40
CA ALA A 138 -4.98 -10.54 34.80
C ALA A 138 -5.64 -10.45 33.42
N SER A 139 -6.34 -9.36 33.14
CA SER A 139 -6.86 -9.08 31.80
C SER A 139 -5.69 -8.84 30.84
N PRO A 140 -5.89 -9.04 29.52
CA PRO A 140 -5.00 -8.43 28.55
C PRO A 140 -5.06 -6.89 28.69
N ILE A 141 -3.97 -6.23 28.29
CA ILE A 141 -3.97 -4.79 27.99
C ILE A 141 -4.39 -4.66 26.53
N LEU A 142 -5.43 -3.88 26.25
CA LEU A 142 -6.09 -3.85 24.94
C LEU A 142 -6.07 -2.46 24.28
N PRO A 143 -6.04 -2.40 22.93
CA PRO A 143 -6.28 -1.17 22.20
C PRO A 143 -7.72 -0.68 22.36
N PRO A 144 -8.06 0.56 21.97
CA PRO A 144 -9.43 1.03 21.98
C PRO A 144 -10.37 0.11 21.19
N GLY A 145 -11.50 -0.27 21.80
CA GLY A 145 -12.44 -1.14 21.11
C GLY A 145 -13.64 -1.65 21.92
N LYS A 146 -14.49 -2.42 21.24
CA LYS A 146 -15.64 -3.14 21.81
C LYS A 146 -15.25 -4.57 22.19
N TRP A 147 -14.47 -4.73 23.26
CA TRP A 147 -13.97 -6.05 23.68
C TRP A 147 -14.99 -6.93 24.40
N ASP A 148 -16.15 -6.37 24.73
CA ASP A 148 -17.27 -7.03 25.38
C ASP A 148 -18.56 -6.97 24.57
N TRP A 149 -19.33 -8.05 24.59
CA TRP A 149 -20.69 -8.08 24.05
C TRP A 149 -21.68 -7.27 24.93
N ASN A 150 -21.41 -7.20 26.24
CA ASN A 150 -22.12 -6.38 27.22
C ASN A 150 -21.25 -6.17 28.46
N ILE A 151 -21.58 -5.20 29.31
CA ILE A 151 -20.84 -4.86 30.55
C ILE A 151 -20.70 -6.00 31.57
N THR A 152 -21.38 -7.14 31.36
CA THR A 152 -21.33 -8.31 32.26
C THR A 152 -20.48 -9.45 31.73
N SER A 153 -20.06 -9.37 30.46
CA SER A 153 -19.43 -10.46 29.73
C SER A 153 -17.96 -10.18 29.51
N LEU A 154 -17.19 -10.28 30.59
CA LEU A 154 -15.77 -9.95 30.69
C LEU A 154 -14.94 -10.61 29.57
N LEU A 155 -14.50 -9.83 28.59
CA LEU A 155 -13.67 -10.18 27.43
C LEU A 155 -14.30 -11.14 26.40
N ALA A 156 -15.62 -11.21 26.26
CA ALA A 156 -16.21 -12.18 25.31
C ALA A 156 -15.81 -11.94 23.85
N ASN A 157 -15.84 -10.68 23.39
CA ASN A 157 -15.47 -10.40 22.01
C ASN A 157 -13.96 -10.53 21.82
N TRP A 158 -13.16 -10.10 22.80
CA TRP A 158 -11.71 -10.32 22.78
C TRP A 158 -11.37 -11.81 22.68
N ARG A 159 -12.01 -12.69 23.47
CA ARG A 159 -11.77 -14.14 23.37
C ARG A 159 -12.12 -14.66 21.97
N GLY A 160 -13.18 -14.15 21.36
CA GLY A 160 -13.52 -14.45 19.97
C GLY A 160 -12.41 -14.06 19.00
N PHE A 161 -12.02 -12.77 19.04
CA PHE A 161 -10.96 -12.18 18.22
C PHE A 161 -9.61 -12.89 18.40
N SER A 162 -9.19 -13.12 19.64
CA SER A 162 -7.96 -13.82 20.00
C SER A 162 -7.87 -15.23 19.41
N ASN A 163 -9.01 -15.94 19.37
CA ASN A 163 -9.05 -17.29 18.82
C ASN A 163 -9.14 -17.33 17.28
N SER A 164 -9.83 -16.37 16.65
CA SER A 164 -10.08 -16.39 15.20
C SER A 164 -9.04 -15.61 14.39
N VAL A 165 -8.63 -14.44 14.87
CA VAL A 165 -7.77 -13.49 14.15
C VAL A 165 -6.37 -13.48 14.74
N GLY A 166 -6.23 -13.16 16.03
CA GLY A 166 -4.94 -12.96 16.67
C GLY A 166 -5.02 -12.05 17.88
N ASN A 167 -3.88 -11.57 18.36
CA ASN A 167 -3.82 -10.63 19.48
C ASN A 167 -3.17 -9.32 19.02
N PHE A 168 -3.30 -8.27 19.82
CA PHE A 168 -2.57 -7.03 19.61
C PHE A 168 -1.34 -6.99 20.52
N ASP A 169 -0.20 -6.63 19.93
CA ASP A 169 1.00 -6.27 20.68
C ASP A 169 1.15 -4.75 20.66
N LEU A 170 1.59 -4.16 21.76
CA LEU A 170 2.00 -2.76 21.82
C LEU A 170 3.29 -2.54 21.00
N LEU A 171 3.32 -1.45 20.26
CA LEU A 171 4.52 -0.92 19.65
C LEU A 171 5.25 -0.04 20.67
N VAL A 172 6.55 -0.32 20.86
CA VAL A 172 7.40 0.37 21.83
C VAL A 172 8.70 0.83 21.19
N ASP A 173 9.11 2.06 21.48
CA ASP A 173 10.38 2.61 21.00
C ASP A 173 11.59 2.11 21.84
N PHE A 174 12.80 2.53 21.48
CA PHE A 174 14.03 2.18 22.22
C PHE A 174 14.10 2.73 23.65
N SER A 175 13.23 3.68 24.00
CA SER A 175 13.08 4.27 25.33
C SER A 175 11.93 3.63 26.13
N ASN A 176 11.31 2.56 25.61
CA ASN A 176 10.10 1.91 26.13
C ASN A 176 8.88 2.86 26.18
N GLN A 177 8.78 3.82 25.26
CA GLN A 177 7.56 4.61 25.08
C GLN A 177 6.63 3.86 24.13
N GLU A 178 5.40 3.64 24.58
CA GLU A 178 4.35 2.95 23.84
C GLU A 178 3.66 3.92 22.90
N PHE A 179 3.51 3.56 21.61
CA PHE A 179 3.11 4.52 20.58
C PHE A 179 2.08 4.01 19.56
N GLY A 180 1.58 2.79 19.71
CA GLY A 180 0.61 2.22 18.77
C GLY A 180 0.45 0.73 18.95
N TRP A 181 -0.27 0.08 18.05
CA TRP A 181 -0.57 -1.34 18.11
C TRP A 181 -0.23 -2.08 16.83
N ARG A 182 0.07 -3.36 16.97
CA ARG A 182 0.19 -4.26 15.80
C ARG A 182 -0.65 -5.51 15.99
N LEU A 183 -1.29 -5.93 14.90
CA LEU A 183 -1.97 -7.21 14.86
C LEU A 183 -0.95 -8.36 14.76
N ASN A 184 -0.85 -9.15 15.82
CA ASN A 184 -0.13 -10.41 15.85
C ASN A 184 -1.08 -11.57 15.49
N ARG A 185 -1.17 -11.84 14.19
CA ARG A 185 -2.10 -12.83 13.63
C ARG A 185 -1.77 -14.28 14.02
N ASN A 186 -2.81 -15.09 14.23
CA ASN A 186 -2.68 -16.51 14.57
C ASN A 186 -2.08 -17.36 13.44
N ILE A 187 -2.29 -16.94 12.19
CA ILE A 187 -1.84 -17.67 11.00
C ILE A 187 -0.93 -16.78 10.17
N ILE A 188 0.36 -17.12 10.12
CA ILE A 188 1.39 -16.33 9.41
C ILE A 188 1.08 -16.22 7.91
N THR A 189 0.42 -17.17 7.27
CA THR A 189 0.13 -17.02 5.83
C THR A 189 -1.00 -16.04 5.53
N GLY A 190 -1.97 -15.91 6.42
CA GLY A 190 -3.16 -15.11 6.21
C GLY A 190 -4.22 -15.40 7.26
N VAL A 191 -4.95 -14.39 7.71
CA VAL A 191 -6.17 -14.53 8.52
C VAL A 191 -7.35 -13.92 7.80
N ASP A 192 -8.51 -14.57 7.94
CA ASP A 192 -9.76 -14.10 7.37
C ASP A 192 -10.56 -13.38 8.43
N VAL A 193 -10.88 -12.12 8.14
CA VAL A 193 -11.66 -11.27 9.03
C VAL A 193 -13.01 -11.05 8.41
N THR A 194 -13.98 -11.84 8.86
CA THR A 194 -15.39 -11.79 8.41
C THR A 194 -16.28 -10.97 9.34
N SER A 195 -15.78 -10.76 10.54
CA SER A 195 -16.29 -9.96 11.65
C SER A 195 -15.15 -9.88 12.68
N HIS A 196 -15.30 -9.07 13.71
CA HIS A 196 -14.39 -8.82 14.83
C HIS A 196 -13.28 -7.74 14.65
N LEU A 197 -12.85 -7.35 13.44
CA LEU A 197 -11.94 -6.17 13.36
C LEU A 197 -12.70 -4.85 13.53
N GLU A 198 -14.00 -4.82 13.23
CA GLU A 198 -14.88 -3.70 13.59
C GLU A 198 -15.03 -3.48 15.11
N LEU A 199 -14.47 -4.37 15.93
CA LEU A 199 -14.38 -4.19 17.37
C LEU A 199 -13.17 -3.35 17.76
N PHE A 200 -12.14 -3.30 16.92
CA PHE A 200 -11.02 -2.39 17.11
C PHE A 200 -11.38 -1.04 16.52
N TYR A 201 -11.08 0.02 17.27
CA TYR A 201 -11.45 1.40 16.93
C TYR A 201 -10.28 2.26 16.50
N GLY A 202 -9.09 1.69 16.45
CA GLY A 202 -7.90 2.47 16.24
C GLY A 202 -7.42 3.18 17.48
N SER A 203 -6.19 3.65 17.39
CA SER A 203 -5.55 4.53 18.37
C SER A 203 -5.07 5.79 17.65
N PRO A 204 -4.74 6.86 18.38
CA PRO A 204 -4.10 8.03 17.78
C PRO A 204 -2.61 7.84 17.52
N GLY A 205 -2.12 6.61 17.63
CA GLY A 205 -0.74 6.21 17.35
C GLY A 205 -0.64 5.36 16.10
N THR A 206 0.51 4.72 15.86
CA THR A 206 0.70 3.87 14.67
C THR A 206 -0.03 2.55 14.82
N ASP A 207 -1.01 2.25 13.98
CA ASP A 207 -1.68 0.95 13.97
C ASP A 207 -1.33 0.12 12.73
N ILE A 208 -0.76 -1.07 12.98
CA ILE A 208 -0.28 -1.98 11.93
C ILE A 208 -1.20 -3.19 11.83
N ILE A 209 -2.05 -3.18 10.80
CA ILE A 209 -3.00 -4.25 10.48
C ILE A 209 -2.52 -5.04 9.26
N ASP A 210 -1.67 -6.05 9.53
CA ASP A 210 -1.20 -7.00 8.52
C ASP A 210 -1.95 -8.34 8.61
N LEU A 211 -2.97 -8.52 7.75
CA LEU A 211 -3.70 -9.79 7.67
C LEU A 211 -2.89 -10.90 7.00
N GLY A 212 -1.71 -10.60 6.46
CA GLY A 212 -0.85 -11.52 5.74
C GLY A 212 -1.17 -11.61 4.24
N LEU A 213 -0.28 -12.26 3.50
CA LEU A 213 -0.34 -12.32 2.03
C LEU A 213 -1.51 -13.14 1.47
N GLN A 214 -2.18 -13.93 2.29
CA GLN A 214 -3.43 -14.63 1.96
C GLN A 214 -4.60 -14.14 2.82
N GLY A 215 -4.39 -13.08 3.61
CA GLY A 215 -5.41 -12.56 4.50
C GLY A 215 -6.57 -11.94 3.73
N SER A 216 -7.74 -11.99 4.33
CA SER A 216 -8.95 -11.41 3.76
C SER A 216 -9.72 -10.57 4.75
N PHE A 217 -10.43 -9.58 4.19
CA PHE A 217 -11.31 -8.69 4.91
C PHE A 217 -12.67 -8.74 4.24
N SER A 218 -13.69 -9.34 4.84
CA SER A 218 -15.00 -9.55 4.19
C SER A 218 -16.15 -9.21 5.13
N SER A 219 -17.22 -8.61 4.62
CA SER A 219 -18.46 -8.31 5.34
C SER A 219 -18.34 -7.43 6.58
N ALA A 220 -17.21 -6.75 6.80
CA ALA A 220 -17.03 -5.81 7.89
C ALA A 220 -17.35 -4.37 7.43
N GLY A 221 -18.00 -3.60 8.29
CA GLY A 221 -18.43 -2.23 7.96
C GLY A 221 -19.67 -2.14 7.07
N ASN A 222 -20.72 -2.91 7.36
CA ASN A 222 -21.99 -2.78 6.63
C ASN A 222 -22.62 -1.40 6.90
N PRO A 223 -22.73 -0.49 5.91
CA PRO A 223 -23.25 0.86 6.11
C PRO A 223 -24.71 0.91 6.61
N ILE A 224 -25.45 -0.21 6.53
CA ILE A 224 -26.84 -0.31 7.01
C ILE A 224 -26.92 -0.74 8.49
N TYR A 225 -25.90 -1.45 9.02
CA TYR A 225 -26.02 -2.15 10.31
C TYR A 225 -24.80 -2.12 11.24
N GLY A 226 -23.66 -1.56 10.84
CA GLY A 226 -22.46 -1.52 11.68
C GLY A 226 -21.48 -0.41 11.32
N ASP A 227 -20.68 -0.02 12.31
CA ASP A 227 -19.57 0.92 12.13
C ASP A 227 -18.56 0.28 11.14
N PRO A 228 -17.92 1.07 10.25
CA PRO A 228 -16.81 0.59 9.45
C PRO A 228 -15.68 0.09 10.35
N ALA A 229 -14.82 -0.76 9.81
CA ALA A 229 -13.58 -1.06 10.52
C ALA A 229 -12.73 0.21 10.52
N ASN A 230 -12.37 0.70 11.70
CA ASN A 230 -11.65 1.95 11.88
C ASN A 230 -10.32 1.67 12.57
N PHE A 231 -9.22 2.18 12.02
CA PHE A 231 -7.87 1.91 12.50
C PHE A 231 -7.19 3.07 13.20
N GLY A 232 -7.81 4.26 13.25
CA GLY A 232 -7.32 5.33 14.11
C GLY A 232 -7.33 6.65 13.40
N ASP A 233 -6.46 7.55 13.84
CA ASP A 233 -6.12 8.81 13.16
C ASP A 233 -4.58 9.01 13.18
N GLY A 234 -3.83 7.90 13.08
CA GLY A 234 -2.37 7.85 13.14
C GLY A 234 -1.78 7.30 11.86
N PRO A 235 -0.44 7.24 11.72
CA PRO A 235 0.20 6.88 10.45
C PRO A 235 0.13 5.36 10.20
N ASP A 236 -1.06 4.89 9.85
CA ASP A 236 -1.42 3.49 9.92
C ASP A 236 -0.88 2.70 8.74
N MET A 237 -0.80 1.39 8.93
CA MET A 237 -0.32 0.48 7.91
C MET A 237 -1.29 -0.69 7.74
N LEU A 238 -1.98 -0.72 6.60
CA LEU A 238 -2.98 -1.73 6.29
C LEU A 238 -2.53 -2.64 5.14
N ARG A 239 -2.57 -3.96 5.37
CA ARG A 239 -2.32 -4.95 4.32
C ARG A 239 -3.23 -6.16 4.38
N PHE A 240 -3.87 -6.44 3.26
CA PHE A 240 -4.61 -7.68 3.03
C PHE A 240 -4.70 -8.01 1.54
N ARG A 241 -4.95 -9.29 1.23
CA ARG A 241 -5.05 -9.72 -0.16
C ARG A 241 -6.47 -9.63 -0.68
N HIS A 242 -7.43 -10.21 0.03
CA HIS A 242 -8.77 -10.45 -0.50
C HIS A 242 -9.84 -9.62 0.20
N SER A 243 -10.84 -9.16 -0.53
CA SER A 243 -12.07 -8.62 0.05
C SER A 243 -13.24 -8.78 -0.90
N HIS A 244 -14.41 -9.11 -0.35
CA HIS A 244 -15.64 -9.36 -1.12
C HIS A 244 -16.76 -8.37 -0.86
N SER A 245 -16.66 -7.56 0.19
CA SER A 245 -17.53 -6.44 0.50
C SER A 245 -17.09 -5.88 1.85
N ALA A 246 -16.47 -4.71 1.89
CA ALA A 246 -16.07 -4.10 3.16
C ALA A 246 -15.93 -2.59 3.05
N THR A 247 -16.11 -1.91 4.17
CA THR A 247 -15.75 -0.50 4.33
C THR A 247 -14.68 -0.43 5.40
N VAL A 248 -13.51 0.07 5.02
CA VAL A 248 -12.34 0.13 5.88
C VAL A 248 -11.86 1.58 5.97
N ARG A 249 -11.53 2.00 7.18
CA ARG A 249 -11.01 3.33 7.49
C ARG A 249 -9.69 3.23 8.22
N THR A 250 -8.71 4.01 7.79
CA THR A 250 -7.44 4.22 8.51
C THR A 250 -7.35 5.60 9.16
N GLY A 251 -8.32 6.48 8.91
CA GLY A 251 -8.37 7.81 9.49
C GLY A 251 -9.72 8.49 9.29
N SER A 252 -9.98 9.57 10.05
CA SER A 252 -11.09 10.49 9.75
C SER A 252 -10.94 11.84 10.44
N SER A 253 -11.24 12.90 9.68
CA SER A 253 -11.45 14.26 10.17
C SER A 253 -12.38 14.41 11.39
N ALA A 254 -13.22 13.41 11.67
CA ALA A 254 -14.20 13.42 12.76
C ALA A 254 -13.58 13.11 14.13
N THR A 255 -12.47 12.35 14.16
CA THR A 255 -11.84 11.83 15.38
C THR A 255 -10.43 12.37 15.60
N GLY A 256 -9.73 12.73 14.53
CA GLY A 256 -8.38 13.29 14.55
C GLY A 256 -7.88 13.58 13.14
N HIS A 257 -6.73 14.25 13.01
CA HIS A 257 -6.12 14.57 11.71
C HIS A 257 -4.60 14.78 11.84
N GLN A 258 -4.06 14.59 13.05
CA GLN A 258 -2.68 14.96 13.33
C GLN A 258 -1.84 13.72 13.09
N HIS A 259 -1.09 13.72 11.99
CA HIS A 259 -0.11 12.68 11.62
C HIS A 259 -0.71 11.40 11.02
N ASP A 260 -1.75 11.53 10.20
CA ASP A 260 -2.54 10.44 9.62
C ASP A 260 -2.03 9.97 8.24
N ASN A 261 -0.71 10.03 8.01
CA ASN A 261 -0.14 9.60 6.74
C ASN A 261 -0.18 8.07 6.68
N ASP A 262 -1.05 7.52 5.85
CA ASP A 262 -1.40 6.11 5.79
C ASP A 262 -0.65 5.33 4.70
N LEU A 263 -0.32 4.07 5.00
CA LEU A 263 0.17 3.11 4.00
C LEU A 263 -0.82 1.96 3.82
N VAL A 264 -1.47 1.92 2.67
CA VAL A 264 -2.43 0.87 2.32
C VAL A 264 -1.90 -0.01 1.19
N ILE A 265 -1.88 -1.33 1.40
CA ILE A 265 -1.43 -2.32 0.43
C ILE A 265 -2.48 -3.43 0.28
N ILE A 266 -3.32 -3.34 -0.74
CA ILE A 266 -4.42 -4.29 -0.96
C ILE A 266 -4.35 -5.02 -2.29
N GLY A 267 -4.89 -6.24 -2.35
CA GLY A 267 -4.79 -7.12 -3.52
C GLY A 267 -3.48 -7.91 -3.61
N SER A 268 -3.36 -8.81 -4.58
CA SER A 268 -2.11 -9.54 -4.81
C SER A 268 -1.23 -8.90 -5.89
N ALA A 269 0.07 -9.17 -5.85
CA ALA A 269 0.98 -8.87 -6.95
C ALA A 269 0.95 -9.94 -8.06
N GLU A 270 0.07 -10.94 -7.93
CA GLU A 270 -0.04 -12.03 -8.91
C GLU A 270 -0.80 -11.54 -10.14
N VAL A 271 -0.34 -11.96 -11.32
CA VAL A 271 -1.09 -11.78 -12.57
C VAL A 271 -2.26 -12.76 -12.55
N LEU A 272 -3.47 -12.24 -12.44
CA LEU A 272 -4.68 -13.06 -12.40
C LEU A 272 -5.22 -13.36 -13.80
N ASN A 273 -6.06 -14.40 -13.86
CA ASN A 273 -6.82 -14.70 -15.07
C ASN A 273 -7.81 -13.57 -15.38
N PRO A 274 -8.23 -13.41 -16.65
CA PRO A 274 -9.19 -12.38 -17.01
C PRO A 274 -10.53 -12.48 -16.26
N GLY A 275 -10.94 -11.37 -15.66
CA GLY A 275 -12.18 -11.28 -14.88
C GLY A 275 -12.11 -11.87 -13.47
N VAL A 276 -10.89 -12.15 -12.98
CA VAL A 276 -10.65 -12.53 -11.58
C VAL A 276 -10.07 -11.33 -10.85
N TYR A 277 -10.59 -11.05 -9.66
CA TYR A 277 -10.24 -9.92 -8.81
C TYR A 277 -10.02 -10.43 -7.38
N ASP A 278 -9.05 -9.85 -6.69
CA ASP A 278 -8.82 -10.08 -5.27
C ASP A 278 -9.73 -9.19 -4.40
N ILE A 279 -10.01 -7.96 -4.86
CA ILE A 279 -10.79 -6.95 -4.15
C ILE A 279 -12.09 -6.68 -4.90
N ILE A 280 -13.24 -6.83 -4.23
CA ILE A 280 -14.56 -6.71 -4.85
C ILE A 280 -15.49 -5.97 -3.91
N THR A 281 -16.13 -4.90 -4.38
CA THR A 281 -17.14 -4.14 -3.59
C THR A 281 -16.63 -3.64 -2.25
N THR A 282 -15.36 -3.22 -2.24
CA THR A 282 -14.65 -2.75 -1.06
C THR A 282 -14.28 -1.29 -1.22
N SER A 283 -14.55 -0.49 -0.19
CA SER A 283 -14.12 0.89 -0.11
C SER A 283 -13.07 1.05 0.97
N ILE A 284 -11.97 1.71 0.64
CA ILE A 284 -10.95 2.17 1.58
C ILE A 284 -11.08 3.67 1.70
N HIS A 285 -11.12 4.17 2.93
CA HIS A 285 -11.06 5.59 3.25
C HIS A 285 -9.86 5.80 4.15
N THR A 286 -8.87 6.53 3.67
CA THR A 286 -7.76 6.95 4.53
C THR A 286 -8.10 8.25 5.23
N GLY A 287 -7.31 8.58 6.24
CA GLY A 287 -7.43 9.86 6.93
C GLY A 287 -6.98 11.04 6.09
N PRO A 288 -7.09 12.27 6.63
CA PRO A 288 -6.44 13.43 6.01
C PRO A 288 -4.93 13.35 6.17
N GLY A 289 -4.16 13.39 5.09
CA GLY A 289 -2.73 13.14 5.22
C GLY A 289 -1.95 13.25 3.94
N ASN A 290 -0.84 12.52 3.87
CA ASN A 290 -0.21 12.22 2.59
C ASN A 290 -0.17 10.71 2.56
N ASP A 291 -1.05 10.11 1.77
CA ASP A 291 -1.32 8.69 1.84
C ASP A 291 -0.75 7.95 0.65
N LEU A 292 -0.26 6.74 0.90
CA LEU A 292 0.27 5.86 -0.14
C LEU A 292 -0.55 4.60 -0.24
N ILE A 293 -1.30 4.50 -1.33
CA ILE A 293 -2.30 3.46 -1.50
C ILE A 293 -1.94 2.62 -2.73
N PHE A 294 -1.65 1.33 -2.51
CA PHE A 294 -1.44 0.36 -3.57
C PHE A 294 -2.63 -0.58 -3.70
N VAL A 295 -3.32 -0.52 -4.83
CA VAL A 295 -4.45 -1.40 -5.13
C VAL A 295 -4.18 -2.24 -6.36
N ASN A 296 -4.27 -3.56 -6.21
CA ASN A 296 -4.19 -4.49 -7.33
C ASN A 296 -5.45 -5.34 -7.45
N ASN A 297 -5.79 -5.73 -8.67
CA ASN A 297 -6.79 -6.77 -8.95
C ASN A 297 -8.15 -6.46 -8.31
N TRP A 298 -8.76 -5.31 -8.64
CA TRP A 298 -9.97 -4.82 -8.00
C TRP A 298 -11.15 -4.56 -8.95
N GLU A 299 -12.37 -4.75 -8.44
CA GLU A 299 -13.62 -4.46 -9.15
C GLU A 299 -14.70 -3.86 -8.25
N ARG A 300 -15.47 -2.89 -8.77
CA ARG A 300 -16.62 -2.29 -8.04
C ARG A 300 -16.22 -1.69 -6.71
N ALA A 301 -15.03 -1.11 -6.65
CA ALA A 301 -14.38 -0.68 -5.43
C ALA A 301 -14.07 0.82 -5.46
N ALA A 302 -13.80 1.39 -4.30
CA ALA A 302 -13.43 2.79 -4.16
C ALA A 302 -12.19 2.94 -3.28
N VAL A 303 -11.36 3.91 -3.63
CA VAL A 303 -10.38 4.50 -2.73
C VAL A 303 -10.78 5.94 -2.53
N ASP A 304 -10.73 6.36 -1.29
CA ASP A 304 -10.84 7.73 -0.85
C ASP A 304 -9.56 8.00 -0.04
N ALA A 305 -8.76 8.94 -0.52
CA ALA A 305 -7.42 9.18 -0.02
C ALA A 305 -7.32 10.34 0.97
N GLY A 306 -8.44 11.01 1.30
CA GLY A 306 -8.38 12.21 2.12
C GLY A 306 -9.68 13.03 2.21
N ASN A 307 -10.82 12.50 1.74
CA ASN A 307 -12.08 13.22 1.91
C ASN A 307 -12.49 13.34 3.38
N GLY A 308 -13.01 14.51 3.72
CA GLY A 308 -13.44 14.83 5.07
C GLY A 308 -14.76 14.17 5.48
N ASN A 309 -15.06 14.32 6.77
CA ASN A 309 -16.28 13.86 7.42
C ASN A 309 -16.53 12.36 7.15
N ASP A 310 -15.60 11.52 7.59
CA ASP A 310 -15.69 10.06 7.50
C ASP A 310 -15.62 9.51 6.06
N GLY A 311 -14.84 10.17 5.20
CA GLY A 311 -14.62 9.74 3.81
C GLY A 311 -15.80 10.01 2.89
N ARG A 312 -16.45 11.17 3.07
CA ARG A 312 -17.58 11.56 2.22
C ARG A 312 -17.11 12.32 1.01
N THR A 313 -17.55 11.85 -0.15
CA THR A 313 -17.32 12.47 -1.46
C THR A 313 -17.83 13.92 -1.62
N ASP A 314 -18.58 14.46 -0.65
CA ASP A 314 -19.10 15.84 -0.65
C ASP A 314 -18.34 16.83 0.23
N THR A 315 -17.31 16.36 0.92
CA THR A 315 -16.55 17.14 1.90
C THR A 315 -15.07 16.86 1.69
N LEU A 316 -14.28 17.90 1.40
CA LEU A 316 -12.81 17.79 1.44
C LEU A 316 -12.33 18.09 2.86
N ASP A 317 -11.29 17.40 3.33
CA ASP A 317 -10.60 17.79 4.55
C ASP A 317 -9.55 18.88 4.25
N THR A 318 -9.48 19.89 5.10
CA THR A 318 -8.48 20.97 4.97
C THR A 318 -7.09 20.60 5.46
N TYR A 319 -6.96 19.49 6.19
CA TYR A 319 -5.69 18.93 6.65
C TYR A 319 -5.12 17.89 5.70
N ASP A 320 -5.90 17.53 4.68
CA ASP A 320 -5.46 16.66 3.62
C ASP A 320 -4.33 17.28 2.81
N GLY A 321 -3.45 16.41 2.33
CA GLY A 321 -2.18 16.71 1.68
C GLY A 321 -2.07 15.98 0.35
N THR A 322 -0.84 15.69 -0.09
CA THR A 322 -0.64 15.05 -1.40
C THR A 322 -0.67 13.54 -1.25
N ASP A 323 -1.64 12.90 -1.91
CA ASP A 323 -1.77 11.46 -1.94
C ASP A 323 -1.16 10.82 -3.18
N ILE A 324 -0.83 9.53 -3.06
CA ILE A 324 -0.43 8.70 -4.18
C ILE A 324 -1.23 7.40 -4.17
N VAL A 325 -2.09 7.25 -5.19
CA VAL A 325 -2.84 6.02 -5.42
C VAL A 325 -2.30 5.28 -6.64
N VAL A 326 -1.74 4.09 -6.43
CA VAL A 326 -1.14 3.24 -7.47
C VAL A 326 -2.02 2.02 -7.74
N ILE A 327 -2.57 1.95 -8.95
CA ILE A 327 -3.46 0.90 -9.43
C ILE A 327 -2.74 -0.02 -10.42
N GLY A 328 -2.72 -1.32 -10.11
CA GLY A 328 -2.12 -2.35 -10.96
C GLY A 328 -2.99 -3.60 -11.17
N GLY A 329 -2.53 -4.48 -12.07
CA GLY A 329 -3.22 -5.74 -12.38
C GLY A 329 -4.61 -5.54 -13.00
N ASN A 330 -5.55 -6.47 -12.72
CA ASN A 330 -6.91 -6.36 -13.22
C ASN A 330 -7.66 -5.20 -12.54
N ALA A 331 -8.28 -4.30 -13.30
CA ALA A 331 -9.02 -3.18 -12.73
C ALA A 331 -10.28 -2.88 -13.54
N ARG A 332 -11.43 -2.76 -12.87
CA ARG A 332 -12.72 -2.50 -13.51
C ARG A 332 -13.70 -1.82 -12.56
N ASP A 333 -14.51 -0.90 -13.06
CA ASP A 333 -15.62 -0.28 -12.31
C ASP A 333 -15.15 0.26 -10.95
N PHE A 334 -14.20 1.18 -10.95
CA PHE A 334 -13.58 1.69 -9.72
C PHE A 334 -13.62 3.22 -9.63
N ARG A 335 -13.51 3.74 -8.41
CA ARG A 335 -13.42 5.17 -8.14
C ARG A 335 -12.19 5.45 -7.29
N VAL A 336 -11.53 6.55 -7.58
CA VAL A 336 -10.49 7.11 -6.72
C VAL A 336 -10.86 8.55 -6.45
N PHE A 337 -10.88 8.88 -5.16
CA PHE A 337 -10.98 10.24 -4.68
C PHE A 337 -9.65 10.56 -4.00
N GLY A 338 -8.98 11.64 -4.40
CA GLY A 338 -7.76 12.11 -3.76
C GLY A 338 -8.15 12.79 -2.45
N GLY A 339 -8.31 14.09 -2.52
CA GLY A 339 -9.09 14.83 -1.56
C GLY A 339 -8.82 16.30 -1.80
N ASN A 340 -8.09 16.93 -0.89
CA ASN A 340 -7.52 18.25 -1.12
C ASN A 340 -6.00 18.15 -1.06
N GLY A 341 -5.31 18.63 -2.08
CA GLY A 341 -3.87 18.49 -2.19
C GLY A 341 -3.45 18.17 -3.62
N GLY A 342 -2.15 18.09 -3.88
CA GLY A 342 -1.66 17.81 -5.24
C GLY A 342 -1.54 16.31 -5.48
N ASP A 343 -2.64 15.64 -5.78
CA ASP A 343 -2.74 14.18 -5.75
C ASP A 343 -2.22 13.51 -7.01
N LEU A 344 -1.68 12.31 -6.83
CA LEU A 344 -1.09 11.50 -7.90
C LEU A 344 -1.85 10.19 -8.07
N PHE A 345 -2.63 10.12 -9.15
CA PHE A 345 -3.35 8.91 -9.53
C PHE A 345 -2.55 8.14 -10.58
N VAL A 346 -1.97 6.99 -10.23
CA VAL A 346 -1.21 6.16 -11.15
C VAL A 346 -2.00 4.93 -11.54
N TRP A 347 -2.33 4.78 -12.82
CA TRP A 347 -2.98 3.58 -13.32
C TRP A 347 -2.13 2.88 -14.37
N HIS A 348 -1.65 1.67 -14.06
CA HIS A 348 -0.94 0.80 -14.99
C HIS A 348 -1.91 0.13 -15.98
N VAL A 349 -2.56 0.92 -16.83
CA VAL A 349 -3.68 0.50 -17.69
C VAL A 349 -3.34 -0.69 -18.59
N ASP A 350 -2.13 -0.74 -19.17
CA ASP A 350 -1.69 -1.83 -20.05
C ASP A 350 -1.39 -3.15 -19.28
N GLU A 351 -1.35 -3.15 -17.95
CA GLU A 351 -1.24 -4.38 -17.15
C GLU A 351 -2.57 -5.13 -17.03
N VAL A 352 -3.69 -4.47 -17.34
CA VAL A 352 -5.02 -5.04 -17.18
C VAL A 352 -5.22 -6.23 -18.11
N ASN A 353 -5.37 -7.42 -17.52
CA ASN A 353 -5.69 -8.64 -18.24
C ASN A 353 -7.22 -8.79 -18.36
N GLN A 354 -7.82 -8.07 -19.30
CA GLN A 354 -9.27 -8.08 -19.49
C GLN A 354 -9.77 -9.25 -20.35
N GLN A 355 -11.05 -9.62 -20.18
CA GLN A 355 -11.69 -10.52 -21.12
C GLN A 355 -11.86 -9.82 -22.49
N PRO A 356 -11.78 -10.56 -23.61
CA PRO A 356 -12.03 -9.97 -24.91
C PRO A 356 -13.42 -9.34 -24.96
N ASN A 357 -13.52 -8.12 -25.49
CA ASN A 357 -14.77 -7.35 -25.66
C ASN A 357 -15.47 -6.93 -24.36
N THR A 358 -14.81 -7.01 -23.19
CA THR A 358 -15.32 -6.36 -21.98
C THR A 358 -14.83 -4.94 -21.86
N TRP A 359 -15.67 -4.06 -21.32
CA TRP A 359 -15.30 -2.69 -20.97
C TRP A 359 -14.86 -2.63 -19.51
N LEU A 360 -13.86 -1.79 -19.23
CA LEU A 360 -13.37 -1.59 -17.86
C LEU A 360 -14.21 -0.58 -17.08
N GLY A 361 -14.92 0.32 -17.75
CA GLY A 361 -15.69 1.37 -17.11
C GLY A 361 -17.08 0.98 -16.58
N PRO A 362 -17.75 1.91 -15.88
CA PRO A 362 -17.28 3.29 -15.65
C PRO A 362 -16.21 3.36 -14.56
N ASN A 363 -15.13 4.12 -14.79
CA ASN A 363 -14.14 4.46 -13.76
C ASN A 363 -14.12 5.97 -13.52
N PHE A 364 -13.69 6.40 -12.33
CA PHE A 364 -13.67 7.81 -11.94
C PHE A 364 -12.38 8.19 -11.19
N PHE A 365 -11.92 9.43 -11.40
CA PHE A 365 -10.86 10.10 -10.62
C PHE A 365 -11.25 11.57 -10.34
N GLY A 366 -10.86 12.10 -9.18
CA GLY A 366 -10.94 13.51 -8.81
C GLY A 366 -10.61 13.71 -7.33
N GLY A 367 -10.43 14.94 -6.85
CA GLY A 367 -10.28 15.21 -5.41
C GLY A 367 -11.54 14.83 -4.63
N GLY A 368 -12.65 15.52 -4.94
CA GLY A 368 -14.01 15.15 -4.50
C GLY A 368 -14.92 14.76 -5.65
N ALA A 369 -16.16 14.39 -5.34
CA ALA A 369 -17.08 13.92 -6.37
C ALA A 369 -18.54 14.34 -6.20
N TRP A 370 -18.83 15.16 -5.19
CA TRP A 370 -20.18 15.64 -4.93
C TRP A 370 -20.22 17.04 -4.32
N GLY A 371 -21.31 17.77 -4.59
CA GLY A 371 -21.59 19.04 -3.93
C GLY A 371 -20.44 20.04 -4.06
N ASN A 372 -19.99 20.59 -2.93
CA ASN A 372 -18.94 21.60 -2.92
C ASN A 372 -17.55 21.00 -3.18
N ALA A 373 -17.33 19.72 -2.85
CA ALA A 373 -16.04 19.06 -3.00
C ALA A 373 -15.62 18.84 -4.47
N LEU A 374 -16.51 19.04 -5.44
CA LEU A 374 -16.24 18.83 -6.86
C LEU A 374 -15.16 19.73 -7.47
N TRP A 375 -15.04 20.95 -6.97
CA TRP A 375 -14.27 22.05 -7.57
C TRP A 375 -13.59 22.90 -6.48
N SER A 376 -13.40 22.32 -5.30
CA SER A 376 -12.85 23.02 -4.14
C SER A 376 -11.45 22.55 -3.79
N ASP A 377 -10.93 21.53 -4.49
CA ASP A 377 -9.51 21.21 -4.36
C ASP A 377 -8.71 22.39 -4.93
N THR A 378 -7.59 22.66 -4.28
CA THR A 378 -6.69 23.76 -4.63
C THR A 378 -5.31 23.26 -5.03
N GLY A 379 -5.08 21.95 -4.96
CA GLY A 379 -3.87 21.32 -5.42
C GLY A 379 -3.74 21.29 -6.94
N VAL A 380 -2.69 20.62 -7.40
CA VAL A 380 -2.49 20.33 -8.81
C VAL A 380 -2.47 18.82 -8.92
N ASP A 381 -3.59 18.29 -9.37
CA ASP A 381 -3.80 16.86 -9.47
C ASP A 381 -3.24 16.32 -10.78
N ARG A 382 -2.66 15.11 -10.71
CA ARG A 382 -2.10 14.44 -11.87
C ARG A 382 -2.57 13.01 -12.00
N LEU A 383 -3.22 12.72 -13.13
CA LEU A 383 -3.46 11.37 -13.59
C LEU A 383 -2.28 10.86 -14.45
N ILE A 384 -1.61 9.81 -14.00
CA ILE A 384 -0.53 9.12 -14.72
C ILE A 384 -1.06 7.81 -15.30
N LEU A 385 -1.09 7.73 -16.63
CA LEU A 385 -1.45 6.51 -17.34
C LEU A 385 -0.20 5.73 -17.75
N GLY A 386 -0.05 4.53 -17.19
CA GLY A 386 0.95 3.53 -17.56
C GLY A 386 0.65 2.89 -18.92
N ILE A 387 0.69 3.70 -19.97
CA ILE A 387 0.48 3.36 -21.38
C ILE A 387 1.68 3.85 -22.21
N PRO A 388 1.84 3.46 -23.49
CA PRO A 388 3.00 3.88 -24.27
C PRO A 388 3.06 5.41 -24.41
N SER A 389 4.21 6.04 -24.20
CA SER A 389 4.40 7.50 -24.36
C SER A 389 4.23 8.00 -25.81
N THR A 390 4.13 7.07 -26.76
CA THR A 390 3.81 7.31 -28.16
C THR A 390 2.29 7.34 -28.43
N THR A 391 1.45 7.07 -27.43
CA THR A 391 -0.02 7.12 -27.57
C THR A 391 -0.44 8.49 -28.06
N ARG A 392 -1.26 8.51 -29.12
CA ARG A 392 -1.76 9.75 -29.74
C ARG A 392 -3.03 10.21 -29.03
N ILE A 393 -3.06 11.46 -28.59
CA ILE A 393 -4.28 12.08 -28.07
C ILE A 393 -5.18 12.49 -29.23
N VAL A 394 -6.48 12.22 -29.09
CA VAL A 394 -7.54 12.62 -30.02
C VAL A 394 -8.68 13.27 -29.25
N THR A 395 -9.50 14.08 -29.91
CA THR A 395 -10.59 14.85 -29.27
C THR A 395 -11.98 14.51 -29.79
N SER A 396 -12.09 13.55 -30.71
CA SER A 396 -13.36 13.11 -31.30
C SER A 396 -13.51 11.60 -31.16
N PRO A 397 -14.69 11.11 -30.73
CA PRO A 397 -14.98 9.67 -30.69
C PRO A 397 -14.78 8.95 -32.03
N GLY A 398 -14.95 9.67 -33.15
CA GLY A 398 -14.74 9.12 -34.50
C GLY A 398 -13.27 8.78 -34.80
N ASP A 399 -12.33 9.40 -34.08
CA ASP A 399 -10.89 9.21 -34.25
C ASP A 399 -10.29 8.25 -33.21
N ALA A 400 -11.11 7.76 -32.27
CA ALA A 400 -10.69 6.84 -31.21
C ALA A 400 -10.44 5.43 -31.78
N GLU A 401 -9.23 5.17 -32.23
CA GLU A 401 -8.74 3.89 -32.76
C GLU A 401 -7.69 3.24 -31.82
N GLN A 402 -7.19 2.05 -32.17
CA GLN A 402 -6.12 1.40 -31.40
C GLN A 402 -4.87 2.29 -31.32
N GLY A 403 -4.24 2.38 -30.15
CA GLY A 403 -3.08 3.24 -29.88
C GLY A 403 -3.41 4.71 -29.65
N THR A 404 -4.68 5.03 -29.37
CA THR A 404 -5.13 6.41 -29.08
C THR A 404 -5.73 6.55 -27.69
N LEU A 405 -5.63 7.78 -27.17
CA LEU A 405 -6.34 8.25 -25.99
C LEU A 405 -7.28 9.37 -26.43
N LEU A 406 -8.58 9.15 -26.33
CA LEU A 406 -9.59 10.18 -26.46
C LEU A 406 -9.60 11.05 -25.20
N VAL A 407 -9.58 12.36 -25.38
CA VAL A 407 -9.79 13.38 -24.35
C VAL A 407 -10.86 14.32 -24.87
N MET A 408 -12.00 14.43 -24.19
CA MET A 408 -13.09 15.31 -24.64
C MET A 408 -14.02 15.73 -23.51
N ILE A 409 -14.80 16.78 -23.76
CA ILE A 409 -16.06 17.04 -23.07
C ILE A 409 -17.21 16.48 -23.92
N GLY A 410 -18.17 15.81 -23.28
CA GLY A 410 -19.35 15.27 -23.97
C GLY A 410 -20.12 16.36 -24.73
N HIS A 411 -20.46 16.10 -26.00
CA HIS A 411 -21.15 17.08 -26.87
C HIS A 411 -22.49 17.58 -26.32
N ASN A 412 -23.20 16.76 -25.55
CA ASN A 412 -24.41 17.12 -24.82
C ASN A 412 -24.10 17.05 -23.32
N TYR A 413 -23.27 17.97 -22.85
CA TYR A 413 -22.87 17.99 -21.45
C TYR A 413 -24.09 18.28 -20.57
N GLU A 414 -24.59 17.24 -19.92
CA GLU A 414 -25.68 17.28 -18.94
C GLU A 414 -25.17 16.67 -17.66
N THR A 415 -25.71 17.10 -16.52
CA THR A 415 -25.35 16.49 -15.24
C THR A 415 -25.91 15.07 -15.18
N VAL A 416 -25.02 14.07 -15.02
CA VAL A 416 -25.39 12.66 -14.88
C VAL A 416 -24.77 12.11 -13.62
N ILE A 417 -25.60 11.55 -12.76
CA ILE A 417 -25.19 10.84 -11.55
C ILE A 417 -25.05 9.36 -11.89
N ASP A 418 -24.06 8.67 -11.30
CA ASP A 418 -24.02 7.21 -11.38
C ASP A 418 -25.09 6.61 -10.44
N ASP A 419 -26.26 6.29 -11.00
CA ASP A 419 -27.44 5.76 -10.27
C ASP A 419 -27.12 4.70 -9.20
N PRO A 420 -26.21 3.71 -9.44
CA PRO A 420 -25.86 2.72 -8.43
C PRO A 420 -25.23 3.29 -7.16
N THR A 421 -24.56 4.44 -7.26
CA THR A 421 -23.80 5.05 -6.16
C THR A 421 -24.53 6.18 -5.45
N VAL A 422 -25.66 6.68 -5.98
CA VAL A 422 -26.34 7.90 -5.50
C VAL A 422 -26.69 7.92 -4.00
N HIS A 423 -26.86 6.73 -3.40
CA HIS A 423 -27.20 6.57 -1.97
C HIS A 423 -26.00 6.19 -1.09
N ASP A 424 -24.83 6.03 -1.67
CA ASP A 424 -23.58 5.76 -0.97
C ASP A 424 -22.78 7.06 -0.84
N GLU A 425 -22.90 7.75 0.29
CA GLU A 425 -22.26 9.06 0.47
C GLU A 425 -20.72 9.00 0.40
N ALA A 426 -20.15 7.81 0.59
CA ALA A 426 -18.71 7.56 0.58
C ALA A 426 -18.19 7.06 -0.78
N ALA A 427 -19.08 6.79 -1.75
CA ALA A 427 -18.69 6.36 -3.10
C ALA A 427 -19.46 7.05 -4.24
N ARG A 428 -20.42 7.93 -3.92
CA ARG A 428 -21.21 8.64 -4.93
C ARG A 428 -20.37 9.60 -5.75
N TYR A 429 -20.65 9.65 -7.04
CA TYR A 429 -20.00 10.57 -7.95
C TYR A 429 -20.92 10.94 -9.12
N TYR A 430 -20.52 12.00 -9.83
CA TYR A 430 -21.09 12.34 -11.11
C TYR A 430 -20.29 11.70 -12.25
N ILE A 431 -20.98 11.02 -13.16
CA ILE A 431 -20.42 10.67 -14.48
C ILE A 431 -20.07 11.96 -15.24
N THR A 432 -20.92 12.97 -15.12
CA THR A 432 -20.69 14.33 -15.62
C THR A 432 -21.22 15.31 -14.58
N ALA A 433 -20.32 16.03 -13.93
CA ALA A 433 -20.65 16.94 -12.82
C ALA A 433 -21.37 18.21 -13.31
N PRO A 434 -22.14 18.91 -12.45
CA PRO A 434 -22.51 20.30 -12.71
C PRO A 434 -21.25 21.14 -13.01
N PRO A 435 -21.29 22.08 -13.98
CA PRO A 435 -20.13 22.91 -14.27
C PRO A 435 -19.65 23.69 -13.05
N GLY A 436 -18.33 23.83 -12.93
CA GLY A 436 -17.68 24.60 -11.88
C GLY A 436 -17.90 26.12 -12.01
N PRO A 437 -17.46 26.90 -11.02
CA PRO A 437 -17.67 28.34 -10.97
C PRO A 437 -17.03 29.09 -12.15
N ASP A 438 -15.92 28.58 -12.70
CA ASP A 438 -15.22 29.16 -13.85
C ASP A 438 -15.59 28.45 -15.17
N GLY A 439 -16.58 27.55 -15.13
CA GLY A 439 -17.05 26.78 -16.28
C GLY A 439 -16.31 25.46 -16.49
N GLN A 440 -15.54 25.00 -15.50
CA GLN A 440 -14.92 23.68 -15.44
C GLN A 440 -15.95 22.58 -15.67
N LYS A 441 -15.56 21.48 -16.32
CA LYS A 441 -16.43 20.34 -16.62
C LYS A 441 -15.66 19.03 -16.47
N THR A 442 -16.39 17.97 -16.14
CA THR A 442 -15.85 16.60 -16.14
C THR A 442 -15.35 16.25 -17.53
N ILE A 443 -14.07 15.87 -17.63
CA ILE A 443 -13.46 15.40 -18.87
C ILE A 443 -13.73 13.89 -19.00
N THR A 444 -14.12 13.47 -20.19
CA THR A 444 -14.26 12.06 -20.57
C THR A 444 -13.00 11.57 -21.27
N LEU A 445 -12.46 10.47 -20.78
CA LEU A 445 -11.30 9.80 -21.35
C LEU A 445 -11.67 8.42 -21.90
N GLN A 446 -11.00 7.99 -22.98
CA GLN A 446 -11.02 6.60 -23.44
C GLN A 446 -9.69 6.21 -24.03
N TYR A 447 -9.08 5.15 -23.48
CA TYR A 447 -7.88 4.56 -24.03
C TYR A 447 -8.18 3.24 -24.74
N LYS A 448 -7.61 3.10 -25.94
CA LYS A 448 -7.59 1.85 -26.70
C LYS A 448 -6.14 1.47 -26.92
N SER A 449 -5.71 0.38 -26.32
CA SER A 449 -4.33 -0.11 -26.45
C SER A 449 -3.94 -0.39 -27.90
N ILE A 450 -2.66 -0.20 -28.22
CA ILE A 450 -2.11 -0.46 -29.57
C ILE A 450 -2.21 -1.94 -29.96
N SER A 451 -2.14 -2.83 -28.97
CA SER A 451 -2.31 -4.27 -29.13
C SER A 451 -3.78 -4.69 -29.30
N GLY A 452 -4.72 -3.80 -28.94
CA GLY A 452 -6.13 -4.10 -28.83
C GLY A 452 -6.51 -4.94 -27.61
N HIS A 453 -5.57 -5.27 -26.71
CA HIS A 453 -5.89 -6.10 -25.54
C HIS A 453 -6.71 -5.35 -24.49
N VAL A 454 -6.54 -4.03 -24.35
CA VAL A 454 -7.30 -3.14 -23.46
C VAL A 454 -8.14 -2.12 -24.23
N ASN A 455 -9.37 -1.93 -23.75
CA ASN A 455 -10.25 -0.82 -24.07
C ASN A 455 -10.95 -0.38 -22.78
N THR A 456 -10.58 0.80 -22.27
CA THR A 456 -11.12 1.29 -20.99
C THR A 456 -12.62 1.57 -21.05
N ALA A 457 -13.18 1.72 -22.25
CA ALA A 457 -14.40 2.50 -22.48
C ALA A 457 -14.26 3.92 -21.91
N TYR A 458 -15.36 4.60 -21.64
CA TYR A 458 -15.31 5.91 -21.01
C TYR A 458 -15.01 5.78 -19.53
N PHE A 459 -14.06 6.61 -19.09
CA PHE A 459 -13.85 6.94 -17.68
C PHE A 459 -13.78 8.45 -17.54
N TYR A 460 -14.01 8.92 -16.33
CA TYR A 460 -14.34 10.32 -16.06
C TYR A 460 -13.32 10.89 -15.08
N ILE A 461 -12.91 12.13 -15.34
CA ILE A 461 -12.04 12.88 -14.44
C ILE A 461 -12.65 14.25 -14.15
N THR A 462 -12.58 14.67 -12.89
CA THR A 462 -13.08 15.96 -12.40
C THR A 462 -12.01 16.58 -11.52
N ASP A 463 -11.76 17.88 -11.63
CA ASP A 463 -10.73 18.59 -10.85
C ASP A 463 -9.33 17.94 -11.01
N ILE A 464 -8.92 17.68 -12.27
CA ILE A 464 -7.58 17.15 -12.58
C ILE A 464 -6.89 18.08 -13.58
N GLU A 465 -5.80 18.69 -13.19
CA GLU A 465 -5.08 19.69 -14.00
C GLU A 465 -4.12 19.05 -15.00
N GLU A 466 -3.54 17.89 -14.64
CA GLU A 466 -2.43 17.30 -15.39
C GLU A 466 -2.68 15.85 -15.79
N LEU A 467 -2.32 15.53 -17.03
CA LEU A 467 -2.34 14.17 -17.56
C LEU A 467 -0.94 13.76 -18.00
N GLN A 468 -0.38 12.72 -17.40
CA GLN A 468 0.87 12.11 -17.84
C GLN A 468 0.61 10.83 -18.63
N ILE A 469 1.24 10.73 -19.80
CA ILE A 469 1.23 9.52 -20.63
C ILE A 469 2.61 8.87 -20.58
N GLY A 470 2.64 7.64 -20.07
CA GLY A 470 3.83 6.83 -19.94
C GLY A 470 4.55 6.98 -18.60
N ILE A 471 5.47 6.05 -18.37
CA ILE A 471 6.32 5.97 -17.17
C ILE A 471 7.78 5.96 -17.62
N GLY A 472 8.63 6.69 -16.90
CA GLY A 472 10.05 6.82 -17.19
C GLY A 472 10.38 8.03 -18.08
N ASN A 473 11.62 8.08 -18.56
CA ASN A 473 12.21 9.30 -19.14
C ASN A 473 11.54 9.82 -20.43
N ASP A 474 10.81 8.97 -21.14
CA ASP A 474 10.11 9.35 -22.37
C ASP A 474 8.64 9.75 -22.11
N ALA A 475 8.20 9.77 -20.85
CA ALA A 475 6.86 10.18 -20.47
C ALA A 475 6.60 11.65 -20.83
N LYS A 476 5.33 11.97 -21.06
CA LYS A 476 4.88 13.30 -21.48
C LYS A 476 3.78 13.79 -20.56
N VAL A 477 3.89 15.04 -20.12
CA VAL A 477 2.87 15.70 -19.30
C VAL A 477 2.08 16.66 -20.17
N PHE A 478 0.76 16.60 -20.05
CA PHE A 478 -0.19 17.45 -20.74
C PHE A 478 -0.95 18.26 -19.70
N GLN A 479 -1.10 19.56 -19.96
CA GLN A 479 -2.05 20.39 -19.24
C GLN A 479 -3.45 20.07 -19.77
N LEU A 480 -4.38 19.78 -18.86
CA LEU A 480 -5.78 19.64 -19.17
C LEU A 480 -6.47 21.00 -19.14
N ASP A 481 -7.34 21.21 -20.12
CA ASP A 481 -8.30 22.31 -20.17
C ASP A 481 -9.67 21.68 -19.99
N ASP A 482 -10.21 21.78 -18.78
CA ASP A 482 -11.49 21.22 -18.36
C ASP A 482 -12.69 22.09 -18.75
N VAL A 483 -12.45 23.27 -19.32
CA VAL A 483 -13.49 24.13 -19.90
C VAL A 483 -13.77 23.71 -21.34
N GLU A 484 -12.71 23.51 -22.13
CA GLU A 484 -12.77 23.16 -23.56
C GLU A 484 -12.65 21.65 -23.83
N GLY A 485 -12.17 20.88 -22.84
CA GLY A 485 -12.03 19.43 -22.94
C GLY A 485 -10.84 19.01 -23.79
N THR A 486 -9.70 19.68 -23.63
CA THR A 486 -8.49 19.43 -24.42
C THR A 486 -7.29 19.10 -23.55
N ALA A 487 -6.28 18.46 -24.14
CA ALA A 487 -5.00 18.18 -23.50
C ALA A 487 -3.87 18.75 -24.36
N THR A 488 -3.08 19.67 -23.79
CA THR A 488 -1.97 20.32 -24.49
C THR A 488 -0.64 19.90 -23.89
N LEU A 489 0.28 19.38 -24.72
CA LEU A 489 1.61 18.97 -24.26
C LEU A 489 2.32 20.15 -23.61
N ASN A 490 2.73 20.00 -22.35
CA ASN A 490 3.48 21.01 -21.63
C ASN A 490 4.91 20.51 -21.34
N PRO A 491 5.90 20.91 -22.15
CA PRO A 491 7.28 20.43 -22.00
C PRO A 491 8.02 21.09 -20.84
N THR A 492 7.41 22.03 -20.11
CA THR A 492 8.05 22.68 -18.95
C THR A 492 7.72 21.99 -17.63
N ILE A 493 6.79 21.04 -17.63
CA ILE A 493 6.44 20.24 -16.46
C ILE A 493 7.19 18.92 -16.58
N ASP A 494 7.97 18.60 -15.54
CA ASP A 494 8.71 17.34 -15.50
C ASP A 494 7.76 16.16 -15.26
N ALA A 495 7.97 15.10 -16.03
CA ALA A 495 7.26 13.85 -15.82
C ALA A 495 7.76 13.16 -14.54
N ILE A 496 6.84 12.56 -13.80
CA ILE A 496 7.19 11.68 -12.68
C ILE A 496 7.72 10.38 -13.27
N THR A 497 9.02 10.16 -13.13
CA THR A 497 9.71 8.99 -13.71
C THR A 497 9.84 7.82 -12.73
N ASN A 498 9.76 8.10 -11.43
CA ASN A 498 9.90 7.12 -10.37
C ASN A 498 8.54 6.90 -9.71
N ILE A 499 7.80 5.87 -10.13
CA ILE A 499 6.56 5.49 -9.46
C ILE A 499 6.91 4.65 -8.21
N PRO A 500 6.30 4.91 -7.04
CA PRO A 500 6.44 4.06 -5.86
C PRO A 500 6.24 2.58 -6.20
N SER A 501 7.11 1.70 -5.69
CA SER A 501 6.98 0.27 -5.92
C SER A 501 6.27 -0.40 -4.77
N ARG A 502 5.13 -1.05 -5.04
CA ARG A 502 4.42 -1.92 -4.09
C ARG A 502 5.36 -2.88 -3.35
N SER A 503 6.31 -3.49 -4.07
CA SER A 503 7.25 -4.46 -3.50
C SER A 503 8.18 -3.86 -2.44
N ARG A 504 8.59 -2.60 -2.63
CA ARG A 504 9.39 -1.85 -1.66
C ARG A 504 8.62 -1.62 -0.37
N PHE A 505 7.38 -1.15 -0.48
CA PHE A 505 6.55 -0.86 0.69
C PHE A 505 6.05 -2.13 1.40
N THR A 506 5.90 -3.24 0.65
CA THR A 506 5.70 -4.56 1.25
C THR A 506 6.91 -4.97 2.12
N ILE A 507 8.14 -4.75 1.64
CA ILE A 507 9.37 -5.02 2.41
C ILE A 507 9.49 -4.08 3.62
N LEU A 508 9.12 -2.81 3.46
CA LEU A 508 9.08 -1.83 4.53
C LEU A 508 8.15 -2.30 5.66
N MET A 509 6.91 -2.66 5.33
CA MET A 509 5.96 -3.20 6.30
C MET A 509 6.49 -4.44 7.02
N ASP A 510 7.10 -5.38 6.28
CA ASP A 510 7.74 -6.57 6.88
C ASP A 510 8.95 -6.24 7.78
N SER A 511 9.53 -5.04 7.66
CA SER A 511 10.62 -4.57 8.52
C SER A 511 10.12 -3.85 9.77
N PHE A 512 9.02 -3.09 9.67
CA PHE A 512 8.33 -2.49 10.82
C PHE A 512 7.79 -3.54 11.80
N LEU A 513 7.46 -4.73 11.30
CA LEU A 513 6.97 -5.84 12.11
C LEU A 513 8.06 -6.55 12.94
N LYS A 514 9.35 -6.22 12.79
CA LYS A 514 10.47 -6.90 13.47
C LYS A 514 11.10 -6.04 14.55
#